data_AF-A0A942D5M7-F1
#
_entry.id   AF-A0A942D5M7-F1
#
_cell.length_a   1.000
_cell.length_b   1.000
_cell.length_c   1.000
_cell.angle_alpha   90.00
_cell.angle_beta   90.00
_cell.angle_gamma   90.00
#
_symmetry.space_group_name_H-M   'P 1'
#
loop_
_entity.id
_entity.type
_entity.pdbx_description
1 polymer ?
#
loop_
_entity_poly.entity_id
_entity_poly.type
_entity_poly.pdbx_seq_one_letter_code
_entity_poly.pdbx_strand_id
1 'polypeptide(L)' 'MNSVYFVVPDGIDDPLRPSGGSTYDRHLCRELGSYGWSAHERAVAGFW' A
#
# COMPACT_ATOMS: atom_id res chain seq x y z
N MET A 1 10.58 15.76 7.60
CA MET A 1 10.37 14.71 6.58
C MET A 1 9.12 13.96 6.99
N ASN A 2 8.09 13.92 6.13
CA ASN A 2 6.81 13.33 6.48
C ASN A 2 6.78 11.87 6.01
N SER A 3 6.21 10.99 6.83
CA SER A 3 6.12 9.56 6.55
C SER A 3 4.69 9.06 6.71
N VAL A 4 4.31 8.11 5.86
CA VAL A 4 3.01 7.43 5.92
C VAL A 4 3.21 5.92 5.82
N TYR A 5 2.38 5.18 6.56
CA TYR A 5 2.36 3.72 6.52
C TYR A 5 1.02 3.22 5.97
N PHE A 6 1.07 2.51 4.86
CA PHE A 6 -0.06 1.79 4.28
C PHE A 6 -0.12 0.41 4.93
N VAL A 7 -1.16 0.16 5.71
CA VAL A 7 -1.40 -1.17 6.30
C VAL A 7 -2.19 -1.98 5.30
N VAL A 8 -1.59 -3.06 4.81
CA VAL A 8 -2.14 -3.88 3.74
C VAL A 8 -2.31 -5.33 4.22
N PRO A 9 -3.29 -6.09 3.71
CA PRO A 9 -3.37 -7.52 3.97
C PRO A 9 -2.10 -8.25 3.48
N ASP A 10 -1.73 -9.30 4.19
CA ASP A 10 -0.68 -10.20 3.72
C ASP A 10 -1.06 -10.82 2.35
N GLY A 11 -0.09 -10.89 1.45
CA GLY A 11 -0.31 -11.34 0.07
C GLY A 11 -1.06 -10.35 -0.83
N ILE A 12 -1.15 -9.05 -0.50
CA ILE A 12 -1.79 -8.04 -1.38
C ILE A 12 -1.20 -7.98 -2.79
N ASP A 13 0.08 -8.36 -2.94
CA ASP A 13 0.79 -8.42 -4.21
C ASP A 13 0.76 -9.81 -4.88
N ASP A 14 0.09 -10.80 -4.27
CA ASP A 14 -0.04 -12.14 -4.85
C ASP A 14 -0.93 -12.06 -6.11
N PRO A 15 -0.37 -12.30 -7.31
CA PRO A 15 -1.13 -12.22 -8.55
C PRO A 15 -2.23 -13.29 -8.64
N LEU A 16 -2.15 -14.35 -7.83
CA LEU A 16 -3.17 -15.40 -7.75
C LEU A 16 -4.30 -15.05 -6.78
N ARG A 17 -4.16 -13.97 -6.01
CA ARG A 17 -5.14 -13.47 -5.03
C ARG A 17 -5.39 -11.98 -5.22
N PRO A 18 -5.98 -11.57 -6.35
CA PRO A 18 -6.25 -10.16 -6.61
C PRO A 18 -7.17 -9.59 -5.52
N SER A 19 -6.70 -8.57 -4.80
CA SER A 19 -7.43 -7.89 -3.72
C SER A 19 -8.51 -6.92 -4.21
N GLY A 20 -8.68 -6.76 -5.52
CA GLY A 20 -9.69 -5.91 -6.16
C GLY A 20 -9.54 -4.40 -5.96
N GLY A 21 -8.77 -3.92 -4.96
CA GLY A 21 -8.87 -2.55 -4.46
C GLY A 21 -7.58 -1.72 -4.34
N SER A 22 -6.39 -2.26 -4.59
CA SER A 22 -5.12 -1.57 -4.24
C SER A 22 -4.64 -0.51 -5.24
N THR A 23 -5.37 -0.28 -6.34
CA THR A 23 -4.98 0.70 -7.37
C THR A 23 -4.91 2.11 -6.81
N TYR A 24 -5.91 2.53 -6.02
CA TYR A 24 -5.92 3.87 -5.40
C TYR A 24 -4.73 4.06 -4.47
N ASP A 25 -4.45 3.08 -3.61
CA ASP A 25 -3.34 3.14 -2.65
C ASP A 25 -1.99 3.25 -3.36
N ARG A 26 -1.79 2.50 -4.45
CA ARG A 26 -0.59 2.57 -5.28
C ARG A 26 -0.43 3.92 -5.97
N HIS A 27 -1.52 4.49 -6.48
CA HIS A 27 -1.49 5.85 -7.02
C HIS A 27 -1.13 6.87 -5.95
N LEU A 28 -1.76 6.79 -4.78
CA LEU A 28 -1.49 7.70 -3.67
C LEU A 28 -0.04 7.60 -3.17
N CYS A 29 0.49 6.38 -3.04
CA CYS A 29 1.88 6.13 -2.65
C CYS A 29 2.87 6.80 -3.63
N ARG A 30 2.61 6.68 -4.94
CA ARG A 30 3.42 7.33 -5.99
C ARG A 30 3.35 8.85 -5.90
N GLU A 31 2.16 9.42 -5.76
CA GLU A 31 1.99 10.87 -5.66
C GLU A 31 2.64 11.42 -4.38
N LEU A 32 2.49 10.73 -3.24
CA LEU A 32 3.15 11.14 -2.01
C LEU A 32 4.68 11.16 -2.14
N GLY A 33 5.26 10.18 -2.84
CA GLY A 33 6.68 10.18 -3.18
C GLY A 33 7.09 11.40 -4.02
N SER A 34 6.24 11.83 -4.96
CA SER A 34 6.50 13.03 -5.78
C SER A 34 6.49 14.32 -4.96
N TYR A 35 5.71 14.35 -3.87
CA TYR A 35 5.67 15.45 -2.89
C TYR A 35 6.74 15.35 -1.78
N GLY A 36 7.67 14.39 -1.86
CA GLY A 36 8.78 14.25 -0.91
C GLY A 36 8.42 13.54 0.40
N TRP A 37 7.32 12.80 0.43
CA TRP A 37 6.96 11.94 1.56
C TRP A 37 7.58 10.55 1.42
N SER A 38 7.90 9.92 2.56
CA SER A 38 8.28 8.52 2.60
C SER A 38 7.05 7.65 2.83
N ALA A 39 6.64 6.91 1.80
CA ALA A 39 5.53 5.97 1.88
C ALA A 39 6.06 4.54 2.09
N HIS A 40 5.50 3.84 3.07
CA HIS A 40 5.91 2.49 3.43
C HIS A 40 4.70 1.57 3.52
N GLU A 41 4.78 0.41 2.90
CA GLU A 41 3.75 -0.64 3.05
C GLU A 41 4.10 -1.57 4.22
N ARG A 42 3.07 -1.97 4.98
CA ARG A 42 3.20 -2.92 6.08
C ARG A 42 2.13 -3.99 5.96
N ALA A 43 2.56 -5.16 5.48
CA ALA A 43 1.75 -6.36 5.44
C ALA A 43 1.38 -6.81 6.85
N VAL A 44 0.09 -7.05 7.07
CA VAL A 44 -0.45 -7.63 8.30
C VAL A 44 -1.34 -8.81 7.97
N ALA A 45 -1.23 -9.87 8.76
CA ALA A 45 -2.15 -10.98 8.69
C ALA A 45 -3.56 -10.46 9.03
N GLY A 46 -4.46 -10.58 8.08
CA GLY A 46 -5.82 -10.07 8.16
C GLY A 46 -6.82 -11.11 7.70
N PHE A 47 -8.00 -11.12 8.31
CA PHE A 47 -9.12 -12.01 7.96
C PHE A 47 -10.29 -11.23 7.32
N TRP A 48 -9.99 -10.06 6.76
CA TRP A 48 -10.97 -9.16 6.14
C TRP A 48 -11.36 -9.61 4.73
#